data_AF-A0A2D7ILA6-F1
#
_entry.id   AF-A0A2D7ILA6-F1
#
_cell.length_a   1.000
_cell.length_b   1.000
_cell.length_c   1.000
_cell.angle_alpha   90.00
_cell.angle_beta   90.00
_cell.angle_gamma   90.00
#
_symmetry.space_group_name_H-M   'P 1'
#
loop_
_entity.id
_entity.type
_entity.pdbx_description
1 polymer ?
#
loop_
_entity_poly.entity_id
_entity_poly.type
_entity_poly.pdbx_seq_one_letter_code
_entity_poly.pdbx_strand_id
1 'polypeptide(L)'
;MTKDFLTVPKKKNNSIFNSYLYFQKVLNQAGPAASASYSLIASIFLFIFGGFYIDNHLDTSPAGIIIGMVLGLVVGFYQMVKYSKYKRK
;
A
#
# COMPACT_ATOMS: atom_id res chain seq x y z
N MET A 1 -23.50 -27.20 -53.33
CA MET A 1 -22.13 -27.10 -52.78
C MET A 1 -21.67 -25.66 -52.94
N THR A 2 -22.03 -24.73 -52.04
CA THR A 2 -21.53 -23.32 -51.95
C THR A 2 -22.34 -22.45 -50.97
N LYS A 3 -22.42 -22.77 -49.66
CA LYS A 3 -23.00 -21.81 -48.69
C LYS A 3 -22.23 -21.63 -47.37
N ASP A 4 -21.19 -22.42 -47.11
CA ASP A 4 -20.56 -22.43 -45.77
C ASP A 4 -19.25 -21.64 -45.68
N PHE A 5 -18.86 -20.88 -46.73
CA PHE A 5 -17.51 -20.32 -46.81
C PHE A 5 -17.29 -18.97 -46.12
N LEU A 6 -18.30 -18.17 -45.74
CA LEU A 6 -18.03 -16.77 -45.31
C LEU A 6 -18.79 -16.30 -44.06
N THR A 7 -18.56 -16.95 -42.93
CA THR A 7 -18.78 -16.30 -41.62
C THR A 7 -17.52 -16.38 -40.76
N VAL A 8 -16.50 -15.59 -41.12
CA VAL A 8 -15.36 -15.35 -40.23
C VAL A 8 -15.90 -14.65 -38.98
N PRO A 9 -15.85 -15.25 -37.78
CA PRO A 9 -16.36 -14.59 -36.59
C PRO A 9 -15.54 -13.33 -36.34
N LYS A 10 -16.18 -12.15 -36.38
CA LYS A 10 -15.53 -10.89 -36.02
C LYS A 10 -15.00 -11.02 -34.59
N LYS A 11 -13.69 -11.17 -34.45
CA LYS A 11 -12.98 -11.13 -33.17
C LYS A 11 -13.28 -9.79 -32.49
N LYS A 12 -14.17 -9.81 -31.51
CA LYS A 12 -14.61 -8.64 -30.75
C LYS A 12 -13.41 -8.04 -30.02
N ASN A 13 -12.82 -6.99 -30.59
CA ASN A 13 -11.71 -6.25 -30.01
C ASN A 13 -12.23 -5.43 -28.82
N ASN A 14 -12.24 -6.04 -27.64
CA ASN A 14 -12.64 -5.36 -26.40
C ASN A 14 -11.47 -4.55 -25.84
N SER A 15 -11.07 -3.48 -26.54
CA SER A 15 -9.97 -2.58 -26.13
C SER A 15 -10.12 -2.10 -24.68
N ILE A 16 -11.35 -1.77 -24.27
CA ILE A 16 -11.70 -1.35 -22.92
C ILE A 16 -11.45 -2.45 -21.88
N PHE A 17 -11.76 -3.71 -22.19
CA PHE A 17 -11.52 -4.83 -21.30
C PHE A 17 -10.02 -5.04 -21.06
N ASN A 18 -9.22 -4.91 -22.12
CA ASN A 18 -7.76 -5.01 -22.02
C ASN A 18 -7.20 -3.89 -21.13
N SER A 19 -7.68 -2.65 -21.25
CA SER A 19 -7.26 -1.53 -20.38
C SER A 19 -7.57 -1.79 -18.90
N TYR A 20 -8.71 -2.41 -18.58
CA TYR A 20 -9.01 -2.82 -17.21
C TYR A 20 -8.05 -3.90 -16.69
N LEU A 21 -7.68 -4.88 -17.52
CA LEU A 21 -6.69 -5.89 -17.15
C LEU A 21 -5.31 -5.29 -16.89
N TYR A 22 -4.87 -4.34 -17.73
CA TYR A 22 -3.61 -3.63 -17.51
C TYR A 22 -3.65 -2.79 -16.24
N PHE A 23 -4.75 -2.08 -15.98
CA PHE A 23 -4.94 -1.33 -14.74
C PHE A 23 -4.88 -2.24 -13.51
N GLN A 24 -5.56 -3.39 -13.53
CA GLN A 24 -5.47 -4.37 -12.44
C GLN A 24 -4.06 -4.93 -12.25
N LYS A 25 -3.32 -5.13 -13.34
CA LYS A 25 -1.91 -5.57 -13.28
C LYS A 25 -1.04 -4.53 -12.59
N VAL A 26 -1.23 -3.25 -12.93
CA VAL A 26 -0.55 -2.12 -12.27
C VAL A 26 -0.95 -2.03 -10.80
N LEU A 27 -2.23 -2.15 -10.47
CA LEU A 27 -2.71 -2.16 -9.09
C LEU A 27 -2.15 -3.32 -8.26
N ASN A 28 -2.10 -4.53 -8.83
CA ASN A 28 -1.52 -5.69 -8.14
C ASN A 28 -0.01 -5.56 -7.94
N GLN A 29 0.71 -4.91 -8.86
CA GLN A 29 2.13 -4.60 -8.69
C GLN A 29 2.36 -3.47 -7.67
N ALA A 30 1.47 -2.48 -7.64
CA ALA A 30 1.55 -1.36 -6.72
C ALA A 30 1.07 -1.71 -5.30
N GLY A 31 0.19 -2.70 -5.15
CA GLY A 31 -0.43 -3.10 -3.89
C GLY A 31 0.57 -3.30 -2.74
N PRO A 32 1.64 -4.11 -2.91
CA PRO A 32 2.64 -4.33 -1.87
C PRO A 32 3.38 -3.07 -1.43
N ALA A 33 3.69 -2.17 -2.38
CA ALA A 33 4.37 -0.91 -2.09
C ALA A 33 3.42 0.06 -1.36
N ALA A 34 2.18 0.17 -1.85
CA ALA A 34 1.14 1.00 -1.24
C ALA A 34 0.83 0.54 0.20
N SER A 35 0.64 -0.76 0.43
CA SER A 35 0.35 -1.30 1.77
C SER A 35 1.47 -1.04 2.78
N ALA A 36 2.73 -1.08 2.32
CA ALA A 36 3.89 -0.78 3.15
C ALA A 36 3.88 0.71 3.54
N SER A 37 3.64 1.60 2.58
CA SER A 37 3.54 3.05 2.83
C SER A 37 2.43 3.42 3.79
N TYR A 38 1.22 2.86 3.63
CA TYR A 38 0.11 3.11 4.55
C TYR A 38 0.39 2.62 5.97
N SER A 39 1.10 1.50 6.11
CA SER A 39 1.50 0.97 7.42
C SER A 39 2.49 1.90 8.14
N LEU A 40 3.43 2.49 7.40
CA LEU A 40 4.38 3.47 7.95
C LEU A 40 3.67 4.75 8.38
N ILE A 41 2.79 5.29 7.52
CA ILE A 41 1.99 6.49 7.82
C ILE A 41 1.15 6.25 9.07
N ALA A 42 0.47 5.11 9.16
CA ALA A 42 -0.36 4.76 10.32
C ALA A 42 0.47 4.67 11.62
N SER A 43 1.66 4.06 11.56
CA SER A 43 2.57 3.98 12.70
C SER A 43 2.99 5.38 13.16
N ILE A 44 3.48 6.22 12.25
CA ILE A 44 3.91 7.59 12.55
C ILE A 44 2.76 8.38 13.19
N PHE A 45 1.55 8.32 12.63
CA PHE A 45 0.37 9.00 13.20
C PHE A 45 0.05 8.52 14.62
N LEU A 46 0.10 7.21 14.87
CA LEU A 46 -0.19 6.62 16.18
C LEU A 46 0.83 7.13 17.22
N PHE A 47 2.12 7.14 16.89
CA PHE A 47 3.16 7.60 17.81
C PHE A 47 3.20 9.13 17.98
N ILE A 48 2.86 9.91 16.96
CA ILE A 48 2.68 11.36 17.10
C ILE A 48 1.51 11.65 18.06
N PHE A 49 0.38 10.97 17.88
CA PHE A 49 -0.78 11.16 18.75
C PHE A 49 -0.49 10.74 20.19
N GLY A 50 0.20 9.62 20.39
CA GLY A 50 0.64 9.15 21.71
C GLY A 50 1.68 10.08 22.35
N GLY A 51 2.67 10.54 21.58
CA GLY A 51 3.70 11.48 22.04
C GLY A 51 3.12 12.83 22.44
N PHE A 52 2.14 13.34 21.69
CA PHE A 52 1.41 14.56 22.02
C PHE A 52 0.63 14.42 23.33
N TYR A 53 -0.05 13.28 23.54
CA TYR A 53 -0.78 13.01 24.79
C TYR A 53 0.15 12.96 26.01
N ILE A 54 1.34 12.37 25.85
CA ILE A 54 2.36 12.28 26.91
C ILE A 54 3.00 13.66 27.18
N ASP A 55 3.34 14.43 26.14
CA ASP A 55 3.92 15.77 26.30
C ASP A 55 2.99 16.73 27.04
N ASN A 56 1.68 16.60 26.81
CA ASN A 56 0.68 17.41 27.49
C ASN A 56 0.50 17.05 28.98
N HIS A 57 0.93 15.85 29.40
CA HIS A 57 0.87 15.41 30.81
C HIS A 57 2.17 15.66 31.58
N LEU A 58 3.30 15.78 30.89
CA LEU A 58 4.63 15.92 31.50
C LEU A 58 5.21 17.35 31.39
N ASP A 59 4.47 18.30 30.82
CA ASP A 59 4.89 19.69 30.53
C ASP A 59 6.25 19.79 29.79
N THR A 60 6.71 18.68 29.20
CA THR A 60 8.01 18.56 28.54
C THR A 60 7.83 18.81 27.05
N SER A 61 7.27 19.96 26.68
CA SER A 61 7.11 20.29 25.27
C SER A 61 8.48 20.69 24.67
N PRO A 62 8.99 20.04 23.59
CA PRO A 62 8.38 19.04 22.71
C PRO A 62 9.16 17.69 22.68
N ALA A 63 9.61 17.18 23.83
CA ALA A 63 10.51 16.01 23.86
C ALA A 63 9.80 14.69 23.53
N GLY A 64 8.57 14.50 24.00
CA GLY A 64 7.76 13.30 23.78
C GLY A 64 7.31 13.15 22.33
N ILE A 65 7.01 14.25 21.63
CA ILE A 65 6.73 14.22 20.19
C ILE A 65 7.97 13.80 19.39
N ILE A 66 9.17 14.30 19.74
CA ILE A 66 10.42 13.93 19.06
C ILE A 66 10.71 12.44 19.27
N ILE A 67 10.62 11.95 20.51
CA ILE A 67 10.82 10.54 20.85
C ILE A 67 9.76 9.67 20.17
N GLY A 68 8.49 10.11 20.17
CA GLY A 68 7.39 9.46 19.47
C GLY A 68 7.65 9.35 17.97
N MET A 69 8.12 10.40 17.31
CA MET A 69 8.48 10.35 15.90
C MET A 69 9.60 9.34 15.62
N VAL A 70 10.68 9.35 16.41
CA VAL A 70 11.79 8.39 16.24
C VAL A 70 11.31 6.96 16.44
N LEU A 71 10.53 6.70 17.49
CA LEU A 71 9.96 5.39 17.77
C LEU A 71 8.98 4.95 16.67
N GLY A 72 8.11 5.84 16.18
CA GLY A 72 7.19 5.54 15.08
C GLY A 72 7.89 5.26 13.76
N LEU A 73 9.01 5.93 13.50
CA LEU A 73 9.87 5.62 12.36
C LEU A 73 10.50 4.23 12.48
N VAL A 74 11.09 3.92 13.63
CA VAL A 74 11.72 2.62 13.90
C VAL A 74 10.70 1.48 13.82
N VAL A 75 9.52 1.65 14.43
CA VAL A 75 8.45 0.65 14.43
C VAL A 75 7.85 0.49 13.04
N GLY A 76 7.59 1.58 12.31
CA GLY A 76 7.09 1.52 10.94
C GLY A 76 8.05 0.81 9.98
N PHE A 77 9.35 1.09 10.07
CA PHE A 77 10.36 0.36 9.30
C PHE A 77 10.48 -1.11 9.75
N TYR A 78 10.36 -1.39 11.05
CA TYR A 78 10.34 -2.76 11.56
C TYR A 78 9.17 -3.56 10.97
N GLN A 79 7.98 -2.97 10.89
CA GLN A 79 6.82 -3.59 10.24
C GLN A 79 7.10 -3.94 8.77
N MET A 80 7.74 -3.04 8.01
CA MET A 80 8.11 -3.29 6.61
C MET A 80 9.10 -4.44 6.46
N VAL A 81 10.17 -4.46 7.27
CA VAL A 81 11.18 -5.53 7.23
C VAL A 81 10.56 -6.87 7.63
N LYS A 82 9.70 -6.86 8.65
CA LYS A 82 8.97 -8.05 9.10
C LYS A 82 8.04 -8.58 8.00
N TYR A 83 7.26 -7.73 7.34
CA TYR A 83 6.39 -8.14 6.23
C TYR A 83 7.18 -8.69 5.04
N SER A 84 8.33 -8.08 4.74
CA SER A 84 9.24 -8.57 3.70
C SER A 84 9.78 -9.97 4.02
N LYS A 85 10.17 -10.23 5.28
CA LYS A 85 10.61 -11.57 5.73
C LYS A 85 9.48 -12.60 5.85
N TYR A 86 8.25 -12.17 6.14
CA TYR A 86 7.12 -13.07 6.35
C TYR A 86 6.69 -13.83 5.08
N LYS A 87 7.03 -13.32 3.89
CA LYS A 87 6.79 -13.98 2.59
C LYS A 87 7.84 -15.07 2.25
N ARG A 88 8.48 -15.68 3.25
CA ARG A 88 9.36 -16.86 3.13
C ARG A 88 9.08 -17.90 4.22
N LYS A 89 7.85 -18.38 4.32
CA LYS A 89 7.54 -19.71 4.85
C LYS A 89 6.29 -20.25 4.18
#